data_AF-A0A7X0P6N7-F1
#
_entry.id   AF-A0A7X0P6N7-F1
#
_cell.length_a   1.000
_cell.length_b   1.000
_cell.length_c   1.000
_cell.angle_alpha   90.00
_cell.angle_beta   90.00
_cell.angle_gamma   90.00
#
_symmetry.space_group_name_H-M   'P 1'
#
loop_
_entity.id
_entity.type
_entity.pdbx_description
1 polymer ?
#
loop_
_entity_poly.entity_id
_entity_poly.type
_entity_poly.pdbx_seq_one_letter_code
_entity_poly.pdbx_strand_id
1 'polypeptide(L)'
;MTKVLETLAAYAHEYGLDNGGGHLRTALLAACLTERQPEIPAAEVIALAAGDPWDPRVREASQEKDRLLDAASLAALLAEQGEQDSEVAS
;
A
#
# COMPACT_ATOMS: atom_id res chain seq x y z
N MET A 1 -2.58 9.11 8.75
CA MET A 1 -2.24 7.72 8.42
C MET A 1 -3.11 6.81 9.27
N THR A 2 -4.04 6.12 8.62
CA THR A 2 -4.98 5.22 9.29
C THR A 2 -4.44 3.80 9.34
N LYS A 3 -4.84 3.04 10.37
CA LYS A 3 -4.57 1.58 10.43
C LYS A 3 -5.13 0.83 9.23
N VAL A 4 -6.16 1.36 8.58
CA VAL A 4 -6.74 0.81 7.35
C VAL A 4 -5.72 0.81 6.21
N LEU A 5 -5.00 1.91 5.99
CA LEU A 5 -3.98 1.98 4.93
C LEU A 5 -2.81 1.04 5.21
N GLU A 6 -2.38 0.90 6.46
CA GLU A 6 -1.34 -0.06 6.84
C GLU A 6 -1.77 -1.51 6.55
N THR A 7 -3.01 -1.89 6.88
CA THR A 7 -3.55 -3.22 6.57
C THR A 7 -3.65 -3.46 5.06
N LEU A 8 -4.12 -2.47 4.29
CA LEU A 8 -4.17 -2.58 2.83
C LEU A 8 -2.78 -2.71 2.22
N ALA A 9 -1.78 -2.03 2.77
CA ALA A 9 -0.40 -2.13 2.33
C ALA A 9 0.21 -3.50 2.63
N ALA A 10 -0.03 -4.06 3.82
CA ALA A 10 0.36 -5.42 4.16
C ALA A 10 -0.27 -6.45 3.20
N TYR A 11 -1.58 -6.33 2.93
CA TYR A 11 -2.27 -7.19 1.99
C TYR A 11 -1.72 -7.05 0.55
N ALA A 12 -1.49 -5.82 0.09
CA ALA A 12 -0.93 -5.56 -1.22
C ALA A 12 0.54 -5.99 -1.35
N HIS A 13 1.29 -6.04 -0.26
CA HIS A 13 2.64 -6.60 -0.23
C HIS A 13 2.60 -8.12 -0.36
N GLU A 14 1.83 -8.79 0.51
CA GLU A 14 1.65 -10.24 0.57
C GLU A 14 1.22 -10.83 -0.79
N TYR A 15 0.19 -10.25 -1.40
CA TYR A 15 -0.42 -10.75 -2.64
C TYR A 15 0.00 -9.92 -3.88
N GLY A 16 0.97 -9.03 -3.74
CA GLY A 16 1.38 -8.08 -4.78
C GLY A 16 2.08 -8.70 -5.99
N LEU A 17 2.44 -9.97 -5.91
CA LEU A 17 3.07 -10.76 -6.98
C LEU A 17 2.07 -11.72 -7.66
N ASP A 18 0.84 -11.84 -7.14
CA ASP A 18 -0.20 -12.68 -7.72
C ASP A 18 -0.84 -12.04 -8.97
N ASN A 19 -1.64 -12.83 -9.70
CA ASN A 19 -2.51 -12.31 -10.75
C ASN A 19 -3.46 -11.25 -10.17
N GLY A 20 -3.20 -9.98 -10.48
CA GLY A 20 -3.94 -8.84 -9.93
C GLY A 20 -3.14 -7.97 -8.97
N GLY A 21 -1.87 -8.28 -8.69
CA GLY A 21 -1.00 -7.47 -7.83
C GLY A 21 -0.86 -6.00 -8.29
N GLY A 22 -0.94 -5.75 -9.60
CA GLY A 22 -1.05 -4.38 -10.14
C GLY A 22 -2.30 -3.64 -9.67
N HIS A 23 -3.46 -4.31 -9.69
CA HIS A 23 -4.72 -3.74 -9.20
C HIS A 23 -4.70 -3.48 -7.69
N LEU A 24 -4.05 -4.33 -6.89
CA LEU A 24 -3.90 -4.10 -5.45
C LEU A 24 -3.08 -2.84 -5.16
N ARG A 25 -1.98 -2.62 -5.90
CA ARG A 25 -1.17 -1.39 -5.78
C ARG A 25 -1.94 -0.15 -6.22
N THR A 26 -2.73 -0.24 -7.30
CA THR A 26 -3.62 0.85 -7.74
C THR A 26 -4.73 1.13 -6.72
N ALA A 27 -5.32 0.11 -6.11
CA ALA A 27 -6.34 0.28 -5.07
C ALA A 27 -5.76 0.95 -3.82
N LEU A 28 -4.55 0.56 -3.40
CA LEU A 28 -3.83 1.23 -2.31
C LEU A 28 -3.55 2.71 -2.64
N LEU A 29 -3.14 3.01 -3.87
CA LEU A 29 -2.96 4.39 -4.32
C LEU A 29 -4.27 5.19 -4.25
N ALA A 30 -5.38 4.61 -4.72
CA ALA A 30 -6.70 5.22 -4.62
C ALA A 30 -7.14 5.45 -3.16
N ALA A 31 -6.83 4.53 -2.26
CA ALA A 31 -7.10 4.70 -0.83
C ALA A 31 -6.28 5.85 -0.22
N CYS A 32 -4.98 5.94 -0.57
CA CYS A 32 -4.12 7.05 -0.16
C CYS A 32 -4.64 8.40 -0.69
N LEU A 33 -5.06 8.44 -1.96
CA LEU A 33 -5.69 9.62 -2.55
C LEU A 33 -6.97 10.01 -1.82
N THR A 34 -7.81 9.05 -1.47
CA THR A 34 -9.07 9.30 -0.74
C THR A 34 -8.84 9.86 0.66
N GLU A 35 -7.85 9.35 1.41
CA GLU A 35 -7.50 9.89 2.74
C GLU A 35 -6.99 11.34 2.64
N ARG A 36 -6.32 11.69 1.55
CA ARG A 36 -5.73 13.03 1.33
C ARG A 36 -6.68 14.04 0.73
N GLN A 37 -7.61 13.60 -0.11
CA GLN A 37 -8.54 14.44 -0.88
C GLN A 37 -9.97 13.89 -0.70
N PRO A 38 -10.52 13.93 0.54
CA PRO A 38 -11.82 13.35 0.87
C PRO A 38 -13.01 14.01 0.13
N GLU A 39 -12.80 15.19 -0.44
CA GLU A 39 -13.77 15.91 -1.26
C GLU A 39 -13.90 15.39 -2.69
N ILE A 40 -12.91 14.63 -3.19
CA ILE A 40 -12.93 14.09 -4.55
C ILE A 40 -13.81 12.83 -4.57
N PRO A 41 -14.76 12.71 -5.52
CA PRO A 41 -15.57 11.50 -5.64
C PRO A 41 -14.73 10.25 -5.89
N ALA A 42 -15.11 9.12 -5.27
CA ALA A 42 -14.37 7.86 -5.39
C ALA A 42 -14.11 7.42 -6.85
N ALA A 43 -15.07 7.65 -7.76
CA ALA A 43 -14.90 7.33 -9.18
C ALA A 43 -13.77 8.14 -9.84
N GLU A 44 -13.64 9.42 -9.49
CA GLU A 44 -12.54 10.27 -9.98
C GLU A 44 -11.21 9.84 -9.35
N VAL A 45 -11.18 9.53 -8.05
CA VAL A 45 -9.98 9.00 -7.39
C VAL A 45 -9.47 7.73 -8.07
N ILE A 46 -10.36 6.81 -8.42
CA ILE A 46 -10.01 5.57 -9.13
C ILE A 46 -9.43 5.89 -10.52
N ALA A 47 -10.04 6.82 -11.25
CA ALA A 47 -9.53 7.25 -12.55
C ALA A 47 -8.12 7.88 -12.44
N LEU A 48 -7.89 8.71 -11.42
CA LEU A 48 -6.59 9.32 -11.14
C LEU A 48 -5.53 8.28 -10.81
N ALA A 49 -5.86 7.32 -9.94
CA ALA A 49 -4.95 6.26 -9.53
C ALA A 49 -4.57 5.32 -10.70
N ALA A 50 -5.46 5.14 -11.67
CA ALA A 50 -5.22 4.30 -12.85
C ALA A 50 -4.53 5.04 -14.01
N GLY A 51 -4.68 6.38 -14.08
CA GLY A 51 -4.44 7.15 -15.30
C GLY A 51 -3.04 7.73 -15.45
N ASP A 52 -2.49 8.44 -14.45
CA ASP A 52 -1.22 9.16 -14.65
C ASP A 52 -0.42 9.33 -13.34
N PRO A 53 0.76 8.67 -13.20
CA PRO A 53 1.65 8.87 -12.05
C PRO A 53 2.29 10.27 -12.02
N TRP A 54 2.19 11.06 -13.10
CA TRP A 54 2.75 12.41 -13.20
C TRP A 54 1.74 13.51 -12.85
N ASP A 55 0.46 13.18 -12.63
CA ASP A 55 -0.50 14.15 -12.10
C ASP A 55 0.00 14.64 -10.72
N PRO A 56 0.20 15.96 -10.53
CA PRO A 56 0.66 16.52 -9.27
C PRO A 56 -0.21 16.11 -8.06
N ARG A 57 -1.52 15.87 -8.28
CA ARG A 57 -2.47 15.42 -7.26
C ARG A 57 -2.20 13.98 -6.79
N VAL A 58 -1.54 13.18 -7.62
CA VAL A 58 -1.24 11.76 -7.37
C VAL A 58 0.14 11.58 -6.75
N ARG A 59 1.08 12.47 -7.03
CA ARG A 59 2.49 12.33 -6.63
C ARG A 59 2.67 12.05 -5.13
N GLU A 60 2.07 12.87 -4.27
CA GLU A 60 2.22 12.70 -2.81
C GLU A 60 1.55 11.42 -2.31
N ALA A 61 0.40 11.05 -2.88
CA ALA A 61 -0.26 9.79 -2.56
C ALA A 61 0.54 8.57 -3.05
N SER A 62 1.25 8.68 -4.18
CA SER A 62 2.15 7.62 -4.66
C SER A 62 3.35 7.45 -3.73
N GLN A 63 3.97 8.55 -3.29
CA GLN A 63 5.05 8.49 -2.31
C GLN A 63 4.60 7.88 -0.99
N GLU A 64 3.37 8.15 -0.55
CA GLU A 64 2.78 7.53 0.62
C GLU A 64 2.58 6.02 0.44
N LYS A 65 1.98 5.63 -0.69
CA LYS A 65 1.78 4.24 -1.09
C LYS A 65 3.12 3.48 -1.12
N ASP A 66 4.18 4.08 -1.67
CA ASP A 66 5.50 3.47 -1.70
C ASP A 66 6.08 3.30 -0.27
N ARG A 67 6.00 4.34 0.57
CA ARG A 67 6.43 4.26 1.99
C ARG A 67 5.69 3.18 2.78
N LEU A 68 4.38 3.02 2.51
CA LEU A 68 3.57 1.99 3.14
C LEU A 68 3.96 0.58 2.69
N LEU A 69 4.26 0.38 1.41
CA LEU A 69 4.73 -0.90 0.89
C LEU A 69 6.12 -1.27 1.43
N ASP A 70 7.03 -0.29 1.55
CA ASP A 70 8.34 -0.48 2.15
C ASP A 70 8.22 -0.85 3.64
N ALA A 71 7.33 -0.17 4.38
CA ALA A 71 7.06 -0.48 5.78
C ALA A 71 6.46 -1.88 5.96
N ALA A 72 5.52 -2.29 5.08
CA ALA A 72 4.97 -3.63 5.07
C ALA A 72 6.04 -4.70 4.79
N SER A 73 6.94 -4.44 3.83
CA SER A 73 8.05 -5.33 3.53
C SER A 73 9.01 -5.50 4.70
N LEU A 74 9.34 -4.40 5.38
CA LEU A 74 10.20 -4.45 6.57
C LEU A 74 9.54 -5.21 7.71
N ALA A 75 8.24 -4.99 7.93
CA ALA A 75 7.49 -5.70 8.97
C ALA A 75 7.44 -7.21 8.71
N ALA A 76 7.26 -7.64 7.45
CA ALA A 76 7.31 -9.05 7.07
C ALA A 76 8.68 -9.67 7.36
N LEU A 77 9.78 -9.00 6.95
CA LEU A 77 11.14 -9.48 7.21
C LEU A 77 11.45 -9.63 8.71
N LEU A 78 10.99 -8.68 9.53
CA LEU A 78 11.19 -8.73 10.99
C LEU A 78 10.35 -9.83 11.64
N ALA A 79 9.15 -10.10 11.13
CA ALA A 79 8.32 -11.20 11.62
C ALA A 79 8.98 -12.56 11.34
N GLU A 80 9.50 -12.77 10.12
CA GLU A 80 10.23 -13.98 9.75
C GLU A 80 11.47 -14.22 10.61
N GLN A 81 12.24 -13.17 10.93
CA GLN A 81 13.41 -13.28 11.82
C GLN A 81 13.00 -13.63 13.26
N GLY A 82 11.93 -13.02 13.78
CA GLY A 82 11.44 -13.31 15.12
C GLY A 82 10.94 -14.75 15.29
N GLU A 83 10.32 -15.31 14.25
CA GLU A 83 9.91 -16.72 14.24
C GLU A 83 11.12 -17.67 14.24
N GLN A 84 12.15 -17.39 13.43
CA GLN A 84 13.37 -18.19 13.37
C GLN A 84 14.13 -18.20 14.71
N ASP A 85 14.27 -17.03 15.35
CA ASP A 85 14.94 -16.94 16.66
C ASP A 85 14.17 -17.71 17.76
N SER A 86 12.83 -17.77 17.67
CA SER A 86 11.99 -18.52 18.61
C SER A 86 12.11 -20.04 18.41
N GLU A 87 12.25 -20.52 17.18
CA GLU A 87 12.43 -21.95 16.89
C GLU A 87 13.81 -22.45 17.32
N VAL A 88 14.86 -21.65 17.17
CA VAL A 88 16.23 -22.01 17.60
C VAL A 88 16.38 -22.04 19.12
N ALA A 89 15.57 -21.26 19.86
CA ALA A 89 15.60 -21.19 21.32
C ALA A 89 14.76 -22.26 22.03
N SER A 90 14.02 -23.11 21.29
CA SER A 90 13.13 -24.16 21.80
C SER A 90 13.76 -25.56 21.73
#